data_AF-A0A524J0F0-F1
#
_entry.id   AF-A0A524J0F0-F1
#
_cell.length_a   1.000
_cell.length_b   1.000
_cell.length_c   1.000
_cell.angle_alpha   90.00
_cell.angle_beta   90.00
_cell.angle_gamma   90.00
#
_symmetry.space_group_name_H-M   'P 1'
#
loop_
_entity.id
_entity.type
_entity.pdbx_description
1 polymer ?
#
loop_
_entity_poly.entity_id
_entity_poly.type
_entity_poly.pdbx_seq_one_letter_code
_entity_poly.pdbx_strand_id
1 'polypeptide(L)'
;MTTSPDGGLTWARGDRPFATVSADGSNAEFGLDPAVAEAALRTPDVSPSEVGPGWVRFAPAALDDRAIDRAVAWFASAHRRLQPRN
;
A
#
# COMPACT_ATOMS: atom_id res chain seq x y z
N MET A 1 -1.71 11.96 -7.40
CA MET A 1 -1.65 11.96 -5.92
C MET A 1 -2.69 12.95 -5.46
N THR A 2 -3.60 12.51 -4.61
CA THR A 2 -4.68 13.33 -4.06
C THR A 2 -4.55 13.28 -2.55
N THR A 3 -4.70 14.43 -1.90
CA THR A 3 -4.77 14.52 -0.45
C THR A 3 -6.23 14.46 -0.02
N SER A 4 -6.56 13.57 0.91
CA SER A 4 -7.88 13.49 1.55
C SER A 4 -8.07 14.65 2.53
N PRO A 5 -9.32 15.06 2.82
CA PRO A 5 -9.60 16.16 3.77
C PRO A 5 -9.05 15.88 5.18
N ASP A 6 -8.98 14.61 5.59
CA ASP A 6 -8.33 14.17 6.82
C ASP A 6 -6.80 14.24 6.81
N GLY A 7 -6.18 14.70 5.72
CA GLY A 7 -4.71 14.80 5.57
C GLY A 7 -4.03 13.53 5.05
N GLY A 8 -4.77 12.43 4.85
CA GLY A 8 -4.23 11.23 4.22
C GLY A 8 -3.83 11.46 2.76
N LEU A 9 -2.87 10.69 2.26
CA LEU A 9 -2.44 10.76 0.86
C LEU A 9 -2.90 9.51 0.12
N THR A 10 -3.50 9.71 -1.04
CA THR A 10 -3.86 8.64 -1.97
C THR A 10 -3.06 8.78 -3.26
N TRP A 11 -2.35 7.73 -3.62
CA TRP A 11 -1.72 7.59 -4.92
C TRP A 11 -2.60 6.76 -5.86
N ALA A 12 -2.84 7.33 -7.03
CA ALA A 12 -3.58 6.72 -8.10
C ALA A 12 -2.82 6.84 -9.42
N ARG A 13 -3.00 5.86 -10.30
CA ARG A 13 -2.50 5.87 -11.67
C ARG A 13 -3.72 5.91 -12.60
N GLY A 14 -3.91 7.04 -13.28
CA GLY A 14 -5.18 7.31 -13.95
C GLY A 14 -6.31 7.36 -12.92
N ASP A 15 -7.36 6.58 -13.17
CA ASP A 15 -8.54 6.48 -12.27
C ASP A 15 -8.39 5.38 -11.19
N ARG A 16 -7.28 4.64 -11.17
CA ARG A 16 -7.10 3.50 -10.27
C ARG A 16 -6.19 3.85 -9.09
N PRO A 17 -6.71 3.95 -7.86
CA PRO A 17 -5.88 4.06 -6.66
C PRO A 17 -5.07 2.78 -6.47
N PHE A 18 -3.85 2.90 -5.95
CA PHE A 18 -2.97 1.77 -5.68
C PHE A 18 -2.21 1.86 -4.37
N ALA A 19 -2.14 3.03 -3.77
CA ALA A 19 -1.60 3.18 -2.43
C ALA A 19 -2.33 4.30 -1.69
N THR A 20 -2.54 4.14 -0.40
CA THR A 20 -3.04 5.16 0.52
C THR A 20 -2.15 5.20 1.75
N VAL A 21 -2.07 6.35 2.40
CA VAL A 21 -1.46 6.50 3.73
C VAL A 21 -2.30 7.46 4.53
N SER A 22 -2.47 7.19 5.82
CA SER A 22 -3.12 8.13 6.73
C SER A 22 -2.27 9.38 6.95
N ALA A 23 -2.91 10.44 7.44
CA ALA A 23 -2.26 11.72 7.73
C ALA A 23 -1.10 11.58 8.72
N ASP A 24 -1.27 10.74 9.75
CA ASP A 24 -0.25 10.48 10.76
C ASP A 24 0.88 9.56 10.28
N GLY A 25 0.77 9.00 9.07
CA GLY A 25 1.76 8.05 8.53
C GLY A 25 1.78 6.67 9.20
N SER A 26 0.92 6.44 10.20
CA SER A 26 0.90 5.21 11.02
C SER A 26 0.42 3.97 10.27
N ASN A 27 -0.32 4.16 9.17
CA ASN A 27 -0.91 3.09 8.38
C ASN A 27 -0.89 3.46 6.91
N ALA A 28 -0.37 2.54 6.11
CA ALA A 28 -0.36 2.60 4.66
C ALA A 28 -1.11 1.40 4.10
N GLU A 29 -1.89 1.60 3.04
CA GLU A 29 -2.58 0.52 2.36
C GLU A 29 -2.10 0.44 0.92
N PHE A 30 -1.90 -0.78 0.43
CA PHE A 30 -1.33 -1.01 -0.89
C PHE A 30 -2.19 -2.00 -1.67
N GLY A 31 -2.60 -1.61 -2.88
CA GLY A 31 -3.29 -2.45 -3.84
C GLY A 31 -2.29 -3.32 -4.61
N LEU A 32 -1.97 -4.49 -4.07
CA LEU A 32 -0.99 -5.42 -4.61
C LEU A 32 -1.63 -6.48 -5.48
N ASP A 33 -0.85 -7.13 -6.34
CA ASP A 33 -1.29 -8.33 -7.05
C ASP A 33 -1.67 -9.42 -6.03
N PRO A 34 -2.73 -10.22 -6.22
CA PRO A 34 -3.20 -11.18 -5.22
C PRO A 34 -2.09 -12.08 -4.66
N ALA A 35 -1.18 -12.58 -5.52
CA ALA A 35 -0.06 -13.40 -5.07
C ALA A 35 0.92 -12.63 -4.15
N VAL A 36 1.12 -11.34 -4.41
CA VAL A 36 1.96 -10.46 -3.58
C VAL A 36 1.23 -10.06 -2.31
N ALA A 37 -0.08 -9.80 -2.38
CA ALA A 37 -0.91 -9.51 -1.21
C ALA A 37 -0.91 -10.69 -0.23
N GLU A 38 -1.05 -11.93 -0.71
CA GLU A 38 -0.94 -13.13 0.12
C GLU A 38 0.45 -13.29 0.76
N ALA A 39 1.51 -12.94 0.03
CA ALA A 39 2.86 -12.94 0.60
C ALA A 39 3.04 -11.83 1.66
N ALA A 40 2.49 -10.64 1.41
CA ALA A 40 2.53 -9.52 2.33
C ALA A 40 1.77 -9.84 3.63
N LEU A 41 0.63 -10.52 3.57
CA LEU A 41 -0.14 -10.96 4.74
C LEU A 41 0.61 -11.93 5.66
N ARG A 42 1.70 -12.55 5.20
CA ARG A 42 2.59 -13.37 6.05
C ARG A 42 3.62 -12.54 6.81
N THR A 43 3.69 -11.23 6.55
CA THR A 43 4.61 -10.30 7.18
C THR A 43 3.97 -9.75 8.46
N PRO A 44 4.74 -9.59 9.55
CA PRO A 44 4.22 -8.91 10.74
C PRO A 44 3.73 -7.50 10.39
N ASP A 45 2.74 -7.04 11.15
CA ASP A 45 2.12 -5.72 11.00
C ASP A 45 1.37 -5.48 9.68
N VAL A 46 1.10 -6.56 8.93
CA VAL A 46 0.26 -6.54 7.74
C VAL A 46 -1.07 -7.21 8.04
N SER A 47 -2.15 -6.63 7.54
CA SER A 47 -3.51 -7.14 7.65
C SER A 47 -4.26 -6.92 6.34
N PRO A 48 -5.36 -7.64 6.06
CA PRO A 48 -6.21 -7.32 4.92
C PRO A 48 -6.76 -5.90 5.08
N SER A 49 -6.76 -5.13 3.99
CA SER A 49 -7.34 -3.78 3.99
C SER A 49 -8.85 -3.83 3.73
N GLU A 50 -9.57 -2.87 4.29
CA GLU A 50 -11.01 -2.69 4.10
C GLU A 50 -11.35 -2.09 2.72
N VAL A 51 -10.33 -1.59 1.98
CA VAL A 51 -10.50 -1.02 0.63
C VAL A 51 -10.97 -2.07 -0.38
N GLY A 52 -10.51 -3.32 -0.25
CA GLY A 52 -11.00 -4.41 -1.10
C GLY A 52 -10.00 -5.55 -1.34
N PRO A 53 -10.41 -6.56 -2.14
CA PRO A 53 -9.58 -7.73 -2.42
C PRO A 53 -8.28 -7.35 -3.13
N GLY A 54 -7.15 -7.88 -2.63
CA GLY A 54 -5.80 -7.55 -3.12
C GLY A 54 -5.19 -6.31 -2.45
N TRP A 55 -5.93 -5.62 -1.59
CA TRP A 55 -5.37 -4.56 -0.75
C TRP A 55 -4.91 -5.11 0.59
N VAL A 56 -3.73 -4.65 1.01
CA VAL A 56 -3.18 -4.95 2.33
C VAL A 56 -2.96 -3.65 3.09
N ARG A 57 -3.29 -3.66 4.38
CA ARG A 57 -2.99 -2.61 5.34
C ARG A 57 -1.68 -2.97 6.04
N PHE A 58 -0.73 -2.06 6.01
CA PHE A 58 0.53 -2.13 6.72
C PHE A 58 0.57 -1.05 7.80
N ALA A 59 0.66 -1.47 9.06
CA ALA A 59 0.66 -0.59 10.22
C ALA A 59 1.73 -1.03 11.23
N PRO A 60 3.03 -0.87 10.89
CA PRO A 60 4.11 -1.26 11.78
C PRO A 60 4.12 -0.36 13.01
N ALA A 61 4.35 -0.96 14.19
CA ALA A 61 4.48 -0.20 15.44
C ALA A 61 5.69 0.75 15.42
N ALA A 62 6.75 0.40 14.67
CA ALA A 62 7.92 1.22 14.44
C ALA A 62 8.33 1.20 12.96
N LEU A 63 8.69 2.37 12.42
CA LEU A 63 9.14 2.50 11.04
C LEU A 63 10.66 2.25 10.95
N ASP A 64 11.07 1.01 11.20
CA ASP A 64 12.47 0.58 11.02
C ASP A 64 12.86 0.50 9.54
N ASP A 65 14.16 0.43 9.25
CA ASP A 65 14.70 0.27 7.88
C ASP A 65 14.02 -0.86 7.10
N ARG A 66 13.69 -1.98 7.76
CA ARG A 66 12.98 -3.10 7.13
C ARG A 66 11.52 -2.78 6.82
N ALA A 67 10.86 -1.97 7.64
CA ALA A 67 9.50 -1.51 7.37
C ALA A 67 9.48 -0.53 6.19
N ILE A 68 10.48 0.35 6.11
CA ILE A 68 10.67 1.27 4.98
C ILE A 68 10.91 0.48 3.68
N ASP A 69 11.84 -0.48 3.69
CA ASP A 69 12.13 -1.32 2.52
C ASP A 69 10.89 -2.06 2.01
N ARG A 70 10.10 -2.65 2.92
CA ARG A 70 8.83 -3.31 2.59
C ARG A 70 7.82 -2.34 1.99
N ALA A 71 7.62 -1.18 2.61
CA ALA A 71 6.69 -0.16 2.11
C ALA A 71 7.09 0.31 0.70
N VAL A 72 8.38 0.56 0.46
CA VAL A 72 8.92 0.94 -0.85
C VAL A 72 8.75 -0.18 -1.87
N ALA A 73 9.04 -1.42 -1.51
CA ALA A 73 8.89 -2.59 -2.38
C ALA A 73 7.42 -2.82 -2.79
N TRP A 74 6.49 -2.70 -1.86
CA TRP A 74 5.05 -2.83 -2.13
C TRP A 74 4.52 -1.66 -2.94
N PHE A 75 4.91 -0.43 -2.63
CA PHE A 75 4.56 0.74 -3.42
C PHE A 75 5.02 0.60 -4.88
N ALA A 76 6.26 0.19 -5.10
CA ALA A 76 6.80 -0.05 -6.44
C ALA A 76 6.06 -1.19 -7.16
N SER A 77 5.71 -2.26 -6.45
CA SER A 77 4.95 -3.39 -6.99
C SER A 77 3.53 -2.99 -7.40
N ALA A 78 2.82 -2.25 -6.55
CA ALA A 78 1.49 -1.70 -6.82
C ALA A 78 1.52 -0.77 -8.05
N HIS A 79 2.53 0.10 -8.14
CA HIS A 79 2.70 0.97 -9.29
C HIS A 79 3.00 0.20 -10.58
N ARG A 80 3.88 -0.81 -10.53
CA ARG A 80 4.22 -1.68 -11.69
C ARG A 80 3.01 -2.46 -12.20
N ARG A 81 2.15 -2.95 -11.30
CA ARG A 81 0.91 -3.65 -11.68
C ARG A 81 0.01 -2.79 -12.58
N LEU A 82 0.01 -1.48 -12.37
CA LEU A 82 -0.78 -0.52 -13.15
C LEU A 82 -0.08 -0.03 -14.42
N GLN A 83 1.16 -0.45 -14.68
CA GLN A 83 1.83 -0.16 -15.94
C GLN A 83 1.17 -0.95 -17.08
N PRO A 84 0.86 -0.29 -18.21
CA PRO A 84 0.42 -1.02 -19.40
C PRO A 84 1.54 -1.97 -19.82
N ARG A 85 1.20 -3.25 -19.95
CA ARG A 85 2.07 -4.28 -20.51
C ARG A 85 2.04 -4.06 -22.02
N ASN A 86 3.05 -3.38 -22.54
CA ASN A 86 3.20 -3.14 -23.98
C ASN A 86 3.62 -4.42 -24.71
#